data_AF-A0A7Z9S2C0-F1
#
_entry.id   AF-A0A7Z9S2C0-F1
#
_cell.length_a   1.000
_cell.length_b   1.000
_cell.length_c   1.000
_cell.angle_alpha   90.00
_cell.angle_beta   90.00
_cell.angle_gamma   90.00
#
_symmetry.space_group_name_H-M   'P 1'
#
loop_
_entity.id
_entity.type
_entity.pdbx_description
1 polymer ?
#
loop_
_entity_poly.entity_id
_entity_poly.type
_entity_poly.pdbx_seq_one_letter_code
_entity_poly.pdbx_strand_id
1 'polypeptide(L)'
;MVLLTFALAHAEVSGPALVIDGDTIEISSERIRLHGIDTPEANQTCLNDFGKRWQCGREATLALKALIRDHSITCKGAERDKYRRLIAVCFAGLNDLNAEMVRQGWALAYRKYSTDYVADEADAKDKKLGLWKGQFIAPWEWRQGKRLGSEVQRNCCKVCRKGKACGNSCIRRTYTCRKQPGCACDAEQ
;
A
#
# COMPACT_ATOMS: atom_id res chain seq x y z
N MET A 1 -43.83 0.97 -24.98
CA MET A 1 -42.60 1.54 -24.41
C MET A 1 -41.81 0.40 -23.80
N VAL A 2 -40.81 -0.13 -24.51
CA VAL A 2 -40.01 -1.27 -24.02
C VAL A 2 -38.93 -0.71 -23.11
N LEU A 3 -39.04 -0.96 -21.80
CA LEU A 3 -37.98 -0.69 -20.85
C LEU A 3 -36.87 -1.73 -21.04
N LEU A 4 -35.81 -1.37 -21.77
CA LEU A 4 -34.56 -2.10 -21.76
C LEU A 4 -33.85 -1.82 -20.43
N THR A 5 -33.95 -2.74 -19.48
CA THR A 5 -33.06 -2.79 -18.34
C THR A 5 -31.68 -3.25 -18.81
N PHE A 6 -30.73 -2.34 -18.92
CA PHE A 6 -29.32 -2.69 -19.07
C PHE A 6 -28.86 -3.28 -17.74
N ALA A 7 -28.77 -4.61 -17.66
CA ALA A 7 -28.03 -5.26 -16.60
C ALA A 7 -26.56 -4.84 -16.74
N LEU A 8 -26.00 -4.20 -15.70
CA LEU A 8 -24.56 -3.99 -15.60
C LEU A 8 -23.89 -5.36 -15.62
N ALA A 9 -23.32 -5.72 -16.77
CA ALA A 9 -22.58 -6.95 -16.93
C ALA A 9 -21.39 -6.92 -15.96
N HIS A 10 -21.47 -7.74 -14.92
CA HIS A 10 -20.33 -7.98 -14.05
C HIS A 10 -19.35 -8.84 -14.82
N ALA A 11 -18.13 -8.34 -15.02
CA ALA A 11 -17.03 -9.16 -15.46
C ALA A 11 -16.70 -10.14 -14.32
N GLU A 12 -16.86 -11.43 -14.61
CA GLU A 12 -16.36 -12.50 -13.75
C GLU A 12 -15.14 -13.11 -14.43
N VAL A 13 -14.01 -13.06 -13.74
CA VAL A 13 -12.73 -13.59 -14.23
C VAL A 13 -12.28 -14.64 -13.23
N SER A 14 -12.01 -15.86 -13.72
CA SER A 14 -11.61 -16.96 -12.86
C SER A 14 -10.41 -17.72 -13.41
N GLY A 15 -9.55 -18.21 -12.52
CA GLY A 15 -8.39 -19.03 -12.88
C GLY A 15 -7.24 -18.92 -11.88
N PRO A 16 -6.08 -19.53 -12.18
CA PRO A 16 -4.86 -19.31 -11.40
C PRO A 16 -4.46 -17.84 -11.47
N ALA A 17 -4.08 -17.27 -10.33
CA ALA A 17 -3.71 -15.86 -10.22
C ALA A 17 -2.21 -15.69 -10.04
N LEU A 18 -1.61 -14.81 -10.84
CA LEU A 18 -0.28 -14.27 -10.60
C LEU A 18 -0.39 -13.02 -9.72
N VAL A 19 0.30 -13.01 -8.57
CA VAL A 19 0.36 -11.83 -7.70
C VAL A 19 1.42 -10.86 -8.19
N ILE A 20 1.00 -9.63 -8.51
CA ILE A 20 1.88 -8.54 -8.96
C ILE A 20 2.40 -7.76 -7.74
N ASP A 21 1.49 -7.32 -6.86
CA ASP A 21 1.77 -6.63 -5.60
C ASP A 21 0.66 -6.90 -4.57
N GLY A 22 0.63 -6.16 -3.45
CA GLY A 22 -0.30 -6.40 -2.34
C GLY A 22 -1.79 -6.21 -2.69
N ASP A 23 -2.14 -5.48 -3.75
CA ASP A 23 -3.53 -5.25 -4.16
C ASP A 23 -3.78 -5.47 -5.66
N THR A 24 -2.82 -6.03 -6.39
CA THR A 24 -2.93 -6.30 -7.81
C THR A 24 -2.57 -7.74 -8.15
N ILE A 25 -3.46 -8.41 -8.88
CA ILE A 25 -3.26 -9.75 -9.44
C ILE A 25 -3.51 -9.77 -10.95
N GLU A 26 -3.09 -10.84 -11.60
CA GLU A 26 -3.34 -11.09 -13.02
C GLU A 26 -3.89 -12.50 -13.22
N ILE A 27 -5.01 -12.61 -13.94
CA ILE A 27 -5.65 -13.89 -14.31
C ILE A 27 -5.87 -13.88 -15.81
N SER A 28 -5.28 -14.84 -16.55
CA SER A 28 -5.44 -14.93 -18.02
C SER A 28 -5.18 -13.61 -18.75
N SER A 29 -4.10 -12.91 -18.37
CA SER A 29 -3.68 -11.59 -18.88
C SER A 29 -4.61 -10.41 -18.54
N GLU A 30 -5.65 -10.63 -17.75
CA GLU A 30 -6.49 -9.57 -17.19
C GLU A 30 -5.90 -9.09 -15.87
N ARG A 31 -5.50 -7.81 -15.81
CA ARG A 31 -4.99 -7.19 -14.58
C ARG A 31 -6.13 -6.70 -13.72
N ILE A 32 -6.09 -7.09 -12.46
CA ILE A 32 -7.17 -6.86 -11.51
C ILE A 32 -6.60 -6.14 -10.30
N ARG A 33 -7.19 -4.99 -9.97
CA ARG A 33 -6.96 -4.28 -8.71
C ARG A 33 -8.05 -4.68 -7.72
N LEU A 34 -7.64 -5.07 -6.51
CA LEU A 34 -8.55 -5.39 -5.43
C LEU A 34 -9.36 -4.13 -5.05
N HIS A 35 -10.68 -4.25 -5.17
CA HIS A 35 -11.66 -3.24 -4.79
C HIS A 35 -11.53 -2.82 -3.33
N GLY A 36 -11.77 -1.53 -3.07
CA GLY A 36 -11.98 -0.99 -1.73
C GLY A 36 -10.77 -0.97 -0.80
N ILE A 37 -9.59 -1.43 -1.24
CA ILE A 37 -8.39 -1.51 -0.41
C ILE A 37 -7.19 -0.82 -1.06
N ASP A 38 -6.20 -0.49 -0.23
CA ASP A 38 -4.91 0.05 -0.66
C ASP A 38 -3.80 -0.55 0.19
N THR A 39 -2.80 -1.16 -0.46
CA THR A 39 -1.67 -1.80 0.23
C THR A 39 -0.41 -0.97 0.11
N PRO A 40 0.58 -1.10 1.02
CA PRO A 40 1.86 -0.43 0.85
C PRO A 40 2.50 -0.84 -0.47
N GLU A 41 3.08 0.14 -1.18
CA GLU A 41 3.77 -0.11 -2.44
C GLU A 41 4.91 -1.14 -2.23
N ALA A 42 5.22 -1.99 -3.21
CA ALA A 42 6.14 -3.11 -3.00
C ALA A 42 7.52 -2.72 -2.42
N ASN A 43 7.99 -1.50 -2.68
CA ASN A 43 9.24 -0.93 -2.18
C ASN A 43 9.07 -0.02 -0.94
N GLN A 44 7.85 0.17 -0.45
CA GLN A 44 7.56 0.95 0.73
C GLN A 44 8.12 0.26 1.98
N THR A 45 8.73 1.07 2.84
CA THR A 45 9.25 0.62 4.13
C THR A 45 8.47 1.23 5.29
N CYS A 46 8.40 0.47 6.38
CA CYS A 46 7.71 0.85 7.61
C CYS A 46 8.65 0.68 8.81
N LEU A 47 8.25 1.14 9.99
CA LEU A 47 8.90 0.84 11.25
C LEU A 47 8.09 -0.20 12.00
N ASN A 48 8.76 -1.16 12.64
CA ASN A 48 8.10 -2.07 13.56
C ASN A 48 7.90 -1.40 14.94
N ASP A 49 7.35 -2.15 15.89
CA ASP A 49 7.19 -1.81 17.31
C ASP A 49 8.49 -1.37 17.99
N PHE A 50 9.64 -1.89 17.56
CA PHE A 50 10.97 -1.48 18.05
C PHE A 50 11.57 -0.29 17.29
N GLY A 51 10.83 0.35 16.37
CA GLY A 51 11.34 1.45 15.55
C GLY A 51 12.33 1.03 14.46
N LYS A 52 12.51 -0.28 14.22
CA LYS A 52 13.38 -0.82 13.17
C LYS A 52 12.66 -0.85 11.83
N ARG A 53 13.37 -0.43 10.78
CA ARG A 53 12.86 -0.44 9.40
C ARG A 53 12.70 -1.86 8.87
N TRP A 54 11.60 -2.12 8.17
CA TRP A 54 11.32 -3.37 7.47
C TRP A 54 10.55 -3.12 6.16
N GLN A 55 10.56 -4.12 5.26
CA GLN A 55 9.97 -4.05 3.91
C GLN A 55 8.48 -4.38 3.93
N CYS A 56 7.67 -3.54 4.57
CA CYS A 56 6.24 -3.79 4.74
C CYS A 56 5.47 -3.97 3.43
N GLY A 57 5.86 -3.29 2.35
CA GLY A 57 5.27 -3.51 1.03
C GLY A 57 5.49 -4.91 0.49
N ARG A 58 6.71 -5.44 0.65
CA ARG A 58 7.02 -6.82 0.27
C ARG A 58 6.22 -7.81 1.11
N GLU A 59 6.09 -7.59 2.41
CA GLU A 59 5.32 -8.47 3.30
C GLU A 59 3.82 -8.47 2.94
N ALA A 60 3.24 -7.32 2.56
CA ALA A 60 1.87 -7.27 2.06
C ALA A 60 1.70 -8.10 0.77
N THR A 61 2.63 -7.99 -0.19
CA THR A 61 2.64 -8.85 -1.38
C THR A 61 2.75 -10.34 -1.04
N LEU A 62 3.58 -10.69 -0.05
CA LEU A 62 3.73 -12.08 0.40
C LEU A 62 2.47 -12.59 1.11
N ALA A 63 1.77 -11.74 1.85
CA ALA A 63 0.50 -12.08 2.47
C ALA A 63 -0.56 -12.43 1.42
N LEU A 64 -0.71 -11.62 0.37
CA LEU A 64 -1.65 -11.93 -0.71
C LEU A 64 -1.29 -13.25 -1.42
N LYS A 65 0.01 -13.50 -1.67
CA LYS A 65 0.48 -14.79 -2.18
C LYS A 65 0.12 -15.96 -1.26
N ALA A 66 0.24 -15.77 0.05
CA ALA A 66 -0.08 -16.80 1.04
C ALA A 66 -1.59 -17.04 1.21
N LEU A 67 -2.44 -16.08 0.84
CA LEU A 67 -3.88 -16.26 0.79
C LEU A 67 -4.32 -16.99 -0.47
N ILE A 68 -3.70 -16.67 -1.61
CA ILE A 68 -4.01 -17.30 -2.91
C ILE A 68 -3.45 -18.73 -2.99
N ARG A 69 -2.18 -18.93 -2.60
CA ARG A 69 -1.46 -20.21 -2.71
C ARG A 69 -1.65 -20.84 -4.09
N ASP A 70 -2.23 -22.05 -4.13
CA ASP A 70 -2.53 -22.83 -5.33
C ASP A 70 -4.04 -22.82 -5.65
N HIS A 71 -4.81 -21.94 -5.01
CA HIS A 71 -6.25 -21.84 -5.25
C HIS A 71 -6.54 -21.15 -6.58
N SER A 72 -7.56 -21.64 -7.28
CA SER A 72 -8.19 -20.88 -8.36
C SER A 72 -8.95 -19.70 -7.75
N ILE A 73 -8.74 -18.51 -8.30
CA ILE A 73 -9.33 -17.26 -7.81
C ILE A 73 -10.46 -16.86 -8.73
N THR A 74 -11.57 -16.40 -8.15
CA THR A 74 -12.68 -15.78 -8.88
C THR A 74 -12.78 -14.31 -8.48
N CYS A 75 -12.72 -13.41 -9.46
CA CYS A 75 -12.85 -11.98 -9.27
C CYS A 75 -14.10 -11.47 -9.96
N LYS A 76 -14.89 -10.66 -9.23
CA LYS A 76 -16.15 -10.08 -9.70
C LYS A 76 -16.05 -8.56 -9.64
N GLY A 77 -16.20 -7.91 -10.78
CA GLY A 77 -16.09 -6.46 -10.90
C GLY A 77 -16.83 -5.93 -12.11
N ALA A 78 -17.11 -4.63 -12.14
CA ALA A 78 -17.79 -3.98 -13.27
C ALA A 78 -17.02 -2.76 -13.80
N GLU A 79 -16.14 -2.19 -12.98
CA GLU A 79 -15.44 -0.95 -13.29
C GLU A 79 -13.98 -1.19 -13.65
N ARG A 80 -13.40 -0.26 -14.39
CA ARG A 80 -11.97 -0.25 -14.70
C ARG A 80 -11.35 1.06 -14.25
N ASP A 81 -10.14 0.98 -13.71
CA ASP A 81 -9.39 2.19 -13.37
C ASP A 81 -8.77 2.85 -14.61
N LYS A 82 -8.13 4.01 -14.42
CA LYS A 82 -7.45 4.74 -15.50
C LYS A 82 -6.29 3.97 -16.16
N TYR A 83 -5.78 2.93 -15.51
CA TYR A 83 -4.75 2.03 -16.04
C TYR A 83 -5.36 0.79 -16.69
N ARG A 84 -6.68 0.79 -16.92
CA ARG A 84 -7.45 -0.28 -17.55
C ARG A 84 -7.52 -1.57 -16.74
N ARG A 85 -7.13 -1.56 -15.46
CA ARG A 85 -7.28 -2.72 -14.56
C ARG A 85 -8.74 -2.88 -14.17
N LEU A 86 -9.24 -4.12 -14.15
CA LEU A 86 -10.54 -4.43 -13.55
C LEU A 86 -10.51 -4.15 -12.05
N ILE A 87 -11.47 -3.40 -11.53
CA ILE A 87 -11.67 -3.20 -10.09
C ILE A 87 -12.65 -4.27 -9.62
N ALA A 88 -12.21 -5.17 -8.74
CA ALA A 88 -12.99 -6.35 -8.36
C ALA A 88 -12.81 -6.80 -6.91
N VAL A 89 -13.83 -7.47 -6.38
CA VAL A 89 -13.69 -8.30 -5.19
C VAL A 89 -13.27 -9.70 -5.63
N CYS A 90 -12.20 -10.22 -5.05
CA CYS A 90 -11.60 -11.50 -5.44
C CYS A 90 -11.72 -12.52 -4.33
N PHE A 91 -11.98 -13.77 -4.71
CA PHE A 91 -12.30 -14.86 -3.80
C PHE A 91 -11.42 -16.08 -4.05
N ALA A 92 -10.91 -16.68 -2.98
CA ALA A 92 -10.40 -18.05 -2.97
C ALA A 92 -11.51 -18.96 -2.40
N GLY A 93 -12.31 -19.56 -3.27
CA GLY A 93 -13.55 -20.23 -2.86
C GLY A 93 -14.56 -19.22 -2.30
N LEU A 94 -14.88 -19.32 -1.01
CA LEU A 94 -15.77 -18.37 -0.31
C LEU A 94 -15.02 -17.25 0.44
N ASN A 95 -13.69 -17.29 0.46
CA ASN A 95 -12.88 -16.35 1.21
C ASN A 95 -12.65 -15.08 0.40
N ASP A 96 -13.22 -13.96 0.84
CA ASP A 96 -12.93 -12.62 0.30
C ASP A 96 -11.47 -12.24 0.62
N LEU A 97 -10.65 -12.20 -0.43
CA LEU A 97 -9.22 -11.86 -0.33
C LEU A 97 -9.01 -10.41 0.07
N ASN A 98 -9.88 -9.51 -0.39
CA ASN A 98 -9.79 -8.09 -0.09
C ASN A 98 -10.01 -7.85 1.41
N ALA A 99 -11.08 -8.45 1.95
CA ALA A 99 -11.37 -8.41 3.38
C ALA A 99 -10.25 -9.04 4.19
N GLU A 100 -9.71 -10.18 3.77
CA GLU A 100 -8.65 -10.87 4.49
C GLU A 100 -7.34 -10.08 4.55
N MET A 101 -6.97 -9.40 3.46
CA MET A 101 -5.83 -8.48 3.45
C MET A 101 -5.99 -7.36 4.48
N VAL A 102 -7.21 -6.83 4.66
CA VAL A 102 -7.49 -5.80 5.66
C VAL A 102 -7.52 -6.38 7.07
N ARG A 103 -8.21 -7.51 7.28
CA ARG A 103 -8.32 -8.19 8.60
C ARG A 103 -6.97 -8.60 9.16
N GLN A 104 -6.03 -9.00 8.30
CA GLN A 104 -4.65 -9.31 8.72
C GLN A 104 -3.76 -8.07 8.87
N GLY A 105 -4.27 -6.88 8.56
CA GLY A 105 -3.56 -5.61 8.67
C GLY A 105 -2.54 -5.36 7.56
N TRP A 106 -2.67 -6.01 6.40
CA TRP A 106 -1.78 -5.84 5.24
C TRP A 106 -2.28 -4.80 4.23
N ALA A 107 -3.55 -4.42 4.34
CA ALA A 107 -4.17 -3.38 3.54
C ALA A 107 -4.95 -2.40 4.43
N LEU A 108 -5.12 -1.17 3.94
CA LEU A 108 -6.01 -0.18 4.53
C LEU A 108 -7.31 -0.12 3.75
N ALA A 109 -8.43 0.18 4.43
CA ALA A 109 -9.68 0.47 3.74
C ALA A 109 -9.55 1.80 2.98
N TYR A 110 -9.75 1.76 1.66
CA TYR A 110 -9.57 2.93 0.81
C TYR A 110 -10.85 3.75 0.75
N ARG A 111 -11.13 4.47 1.84
CA ARG A 111 -12.38 5.24 2.10
C ARG A 111 -12.76 6.26 1.03
N LYS A 112 -11.83 6.62 0.14
CA LYS A 112 -12.12 7.47 -1.03
C LYS A 112 -13.06 6.77 -2.04
N TYR A 113 -12.99 5.44 -2.13
CA TYR A 113 -13.69 4.66 -3.15
C TYR A 113 -14.73 3.69 -2.58
N SER A 114 -14.55 3.20 -1.35
CA SER A 114 -15.51 2.31 -0.70
C SER A 114 -15.40 2.35 0.83
N THR A 115 -16.49 1.97 1.51
CA THR A 115 -16.56 1.78 2.97
C THR A 115 -16.58 0.31 3.39
N ASP A 116 -16.55 -0.64 2.45
CA ASP A 116 -16.83 -2.07 2.69
C ASP A 116 -15.96 -2.70 3.79
N TYR A 117 -14.69 -2.30 3.86
CA TYR A 117 -13.69 -2.90 4.76
C TYR A 117 -13.30 -2.00 5.95
N VAL A 118 -14.08 -0.96 6.25
CA VAL A 118 -13.75 -0.03 7.36
C VAL A 118 -13.81 -0.71 8.72
N ALA A 119 -14.77 -1.62 8.93
CA ALA A 119 -14.89 -2.38 10.18
C ALA A 119 -13.70 -3.35 10.33
N ASP A 120 -13.33 -4.06 9.27
CA ASP A 120 -12.17 -4.95 9.27
C ASP A 120 -10.88 -4.22 9.62
N GLU A 121 -10.69 -3.00 9.08
CA GLU A 121 -9.52 -2.18 9.37
C GLU A 121 -9.49 -1.73 10.83
N ALA A 122 -10.65 -1.35 11.39
CA ALA A 122 -10.77 -0.96 12.79
C ALA A 122 -10.37 -2.12 13.72
N ASP A 123 -10.84 -3.33 13.42
CA ASP A 123 -10.48 -4.55 14.15
C ASP A 123 -8.99 -4.88 14.05
N ALA A 124 -8.41 -4.81 12.85
CA ALA A 124 -6.99 -5.08 12.64
C ALA A 124 -6.10 -4.06 13.39
N LYS A 125 -6.54 -2.80 13.44
CA LYS A 125 -5.87 -1.74 14.19
C LYS A 125 -5.94 -1.97 15.69
N ASP A 126 -7.11 -2.31 16.24
CA ASP A 126 -7.28 -2.60 17.67
C ASP A 126 -6.40 -3.78 18.11
N LYS A 127 -6.35 -4.83 17.28
CA LYS A 127 -5.53 -6.03 17.50
C LYS A 127 -4.05 -5.85 17.14
N LYS A 128 -3.62 -4.68 16.66
CA LYS A 128 -2.24 -4.38 16.22
C LYS A 128 -1.71 -5.44 15.24
N LEU A 129 -2.47 -5.76 14.20
CA LEU A 129 -2.09 -6.73 13.17
C LEU A 129 -1.33 -6.08 12.00
N GLY A 130 -0.50 -6.87 11.31
CA GLY A 130 0.24 -6.41 10.13
C GLY A 130 0.97 -5.08 10.33
N LEU A 131 0.59 -4.09 9.51
CA LEU A 131 1.12 -2.72 9.54
C LEU A 131 0.90 -2.01 10.88
N TRP A 132 -0.21 -2.33 11.57
CA TRP A 132 -0.61 -1.72 12.83
C TRP A 132 0.26 -2.14 14.03
N LYS A 133 1.22 -3.05 13.83
CA LYS A 133 2.25 -3.37 14.84
C LYS A 133 3.22 -2.22 15.07
N GLY A 134 3.39 -1.33 14.10
CA GLY A 134 4.37 -0.26 14.18
C GLY A 134 3.90 1.03 13.52
N GLN A 135 4.84 1.76 12.94
CA GLN A 135 4.56 3.04 12.29
C GLN A 135 4.70 2.91 10.78
N PHE A 136 3.76 3.49 10.07
CA PHE A 136 3.74 3.51 8.62
C PHE A 136 3.10 4.80 8.12
N ILE A 137 3.38 5.13 6.86
CA ILE A 137 2.66 6.16 6.12
C ILE A 137 1.62 5.44 5.28
N ALA A 138 0.38 5.95 5.24
CA ALA A 138 -0.65 5.31 4.42
C ALA A 138 -0.20 5.28 2.93
N PRO A 139 -0.49 4.22 2.16
CA PRO A 139 0.13 4.03 0.84
C PRO A 139 -0.18 5.19 -0.12
N TRP A 140 -1.41 5.71 -0.08
CA TRP A 140 -1.79 6.90 -0.85
C TRP A 140 -0.99 8.16 -0.51
N GLU A 141 -0.57 8.35 0.74
CA GLU A 141 0.29 9.47 1.13
C GLU A 141 1.75 9.21 0.78
N TRP A 142 2.20 7.96 0.88
CA TRP A 142 3.55 7.55 0.46
C TRP A 142 3.74 7.80 -1.04
N ARG A 143 2.72 7.54 -1.86
CA ARG A 143 2.69 7.91 -3.28
C ARG A 143 2.84 9.43 -3.52
N GLN A 144 2.45 10.27 -2.56
CA GLN A 144 2.64 11.73 -2.62
C GLN A 144 3.99 12.21 -2.08
N GLY A 145 4.89 11.28 -1.73
CA GLY A 145 6.23 11.62 -1.25
C GLY A 145 6.36 11.76 0.26
N LYS A 146 5.29 11.54 1.05
CA LYS A 146 5.44 11.47 2.51
C LYS A 146 6.29 10.27 2.90
N ARG A 147 7.22 10.46 3.84
CA ARG A 147 8.15 9.42 4.31
C ARG A 147 8.23 9.47 5.83
N LEU A 148 8.52 8.34 6.47
CA LEU A 148 8.81 8.33 7.90
C LEU A 148 10.14 9.08 8.13
N GLY A 149 10.26 9.86 9.21
CA GLY A 149 11.46 10.67 9.48
C GLY A 149 12.77 9.86 9.49
N SER A 150 12.71 8.61 9.95
CA SER A 150 13.85 7.68 9.93
C SER A 150 14.22 7.16 8.54
N GLU A 151 13.37 7.32 7.52
CA GLU A 151 13.59 6.87 6.13
C GLU A 151 14.40 7.92 5.35
N VAL A 152 14.16 9.19 5.66
CA VAL A 152 14.96 10.32 5.19
C VAL A 152 16.41 10.21 5.69
N GLN A 153 16.61 9.57 6.85
CA GLN A 153 17.88 9.61 7.57
C GLN A 153 18.95 8.61 7.09
N ARG A 154 18.61 7.60 6.26
CA ARG A 154 19.63 6.68 5.73
C ARG A 154 20.06 6.94 4.29
N ASN A 155 19.19 7.53 3.47
CA ASN A 155 19.57 7.96 2.12
C ASN A 155 19.49 9.47 2.05
N CYS A 156 20.43 10.12 2.74
CA CYS A 156 20.61 11.54 2.54
C CYS A 156 20.93 11.75 1.06
N CYS A 157 20.13 12.55 0.37
CA CYS A 157 20.50 12.97 -0.99
C CYS A 157 21.85 13.71 -0.99
N LYS A 158 22.23 14.24 0.18
CA LYS A 158 23.49 14.95 0.40
C LYS A 158 23.94 14.87 1.86
N VAL A 159 25.17 14.44 2.10
CA VAL A 159 25.78 14.41 3.44
C VAL A 159 26.68 15.63 3.64
N CYS A 160 26.40 16.42 4.67
CA CYS A 160 27.07 17.69 4.96
C CYS A 160 28.29 17.49 5.87
N ARG A 161 29.46 17.20 5.27
CA ARG A 161 30.72 16.97 6.01
C ARG A 161 31.35 18.23 6.60
N LYS A 162 31.35 19.34 5.85
CA LYS A 162 31.98 20.62 6.23
C LYS A 162 31.00 21.65 6.81
N GLY A 163 29.77 21.23 7.12
CA GLY A 163 28.65 22.15 7.38
C GLY A 163 27.55 21.50 8.20
N LYS A 164 26.33 22.03 8.06
CA LYS A 164 25.11 21.39 8.54
C LYS A 164 24.00 21.40 7.47
N ALA A 165 23.06 20.49 7.60
CA ALA A 165 21.92 20.34 6.71
C ALA A 165 20.90 21.49 6.86
N CYS A 166 20.31 21.89 5.74
CA CYS A 166 19.19 22.82 5.69
C CYS A 166 18.32 22.55 4.46
N GLY A 167 17.17 21.92 4.65
CA GLY A 167 16.37 21.39 3.55
C GLY A 167 17.16 20.36 2.74
N ASN A 168 17.36 20.64 1.44
CA ASN A 168 18.12 19.77 0.52
C ASN A 168 19.56 20.27 0.28
N SER A 169 20.09 21.16 1.13
CA SER A 169 21.39 21.81 0.95
C SER A 169 22.27 21.76 2.20
N CYS A 170 23.58 21.95 2.03
CA CYS A 170 24.53 22.12 3.12
C CYS A 170 24.87 23.59 3.29
N ILE A 171 24.76 24.09 4.51
CA ILE A 171 25.11 25.47 4.89
C ILE A 171 26.27 25.46 5.89
N ARG A 172 26.91 26.61 6.12
CA ARG A 172 27.91 26.76 7.18
C ARG A 172 27.26 26.48 8.54
N ARG A 173 27.99 25.84 9.45
CA ARG A 173 27.46 25.50 10.80
C ARG A 173 26.96 26.71 11.58
N THR A 174 27.58 27.87 11.35
CA THR A 174 27.24 29.16 11.98
C THR A 174 25.93 29.77 11.46
N TYR A 175 25.38 29.31 10.33
CA TYR A 175 24.18 29.92 9.74
C TYR A 175 22.90 29.32 10.32
N THR A 176 21.84 30.11 10.44
CA THR A 176 20.53 29.61 10.92
C THR A 176 19.71 29.08 9.75
N CYS A 177 19.23 27.83 9.84
CA CYS A 177 18.35 27.27 8.82
C CYS A 177 16.91 27.75 9.05
N ARG A 178 16.26 28.26 7.99
CA ARG A 178 14.83 28.63 7.99
C ARG A 178 13.98 27.73 7.08
N LYS A 179 14.59 26.71 6.48
CA LYS A 179 13.88 25.73 5.63
C LYS A 179 13.36 24.60 6.49
N GLN A 180 12.23 24.01 6.08
CA GLN A 180 11.77 22.74 6.62
C GLN A 180 12.85 21.66 6.43
N PRO A 181 12.89 20.63 7.29
CA PRO A 181 13.77 19.48 7.09
C PRO A 181 13.62 18.91 5.67
N GLY A 182 14.75 18.60 5.03
CA GLY A 182 14.77 18.01 3.69
C GLY A 182 15.70 16.81 3.64
N CYS A 183 16.18 16.44 2.45
CA CYS A 183 16.95 15.22 2.26
C CYS A 183 18.45 15.36 2.58
N ALA A 184 18.95 16.55 2.90
CA ALA A 184 20.33 16.71 3.35
C ALA A 184 20.45 16.28 4.82
N CYS A 185 21.55 15.65 5.19
CA CYS A 185 21.83 15.27 6.58
C CYS A 185 23.23 15.70 7.01
N ASP A 186 23.39 15.85 8.33
CA ASP A 186 24.70 16.04 8.93
C ASP A 186 25.48 14.73 8.88
N ALA A 187 26.78 14.80 8.60
CA ALA A 187 27.64 13.63 8.83
C ALA A 187 27.64 13.36 10.34
N GLU A 188 27.33 12.12 10.74
CA GLU A 188 27.60 11.67 12.12
C GLU A 188 29.09 11.94 12.42
N GLN A 189 29.36 12.50 13.60
CA GLN A 189 30.72 12.79 14.07
C GLN A 189 31.40 11.50 14.50
#